data_AF-A0A0B4RZS0-F1
#
_entry.id   AF-A0A0B4RZS0-F1
#
_cell.length_a   1.000
_cell.length_b   1.000
_cell.length_c   1.000
_cell.angle_alpha   90.00
_cell.angle_beta   90.00
_cell.angle_gamma   90.00
#
_symmetry.space_group_name_H-M   'P 1'
#
loop_
_entity.id
_entity.type
_entity.pdbx_description
1 polymer ?
#
loop_
_entity_poly.entity_id
_entity_poly.type
_entity_poly.pdbx_seq_one_letter_code
_entity_poly.pdbx_strand_id
1 'polypeptide(L)'
;MQIDLEIKNRNYGIDLLRIITMFMIVNLHILYHGGILSSEKLYFGSTKFNIVWIIEIVSYVAVNCYALISGFVGVNSKNKYSNIILLWLRVAFYSILIYLIACKCGVVEYDYNTFITYCFPVLNTKYWYFTAYFCLFFFMPILNVGLQNLKYEQLRNAIIMIIIVVSILPFIYAGDVFHCKNGYSFVWLMVLYLIGGFIGKYNLNIKFSKILMLLLFIVCVALEFGSLYLTNYMKLKGVENFKYTLVSYTSPTMLLSGIALLVLFSKLKLGFLGKIISFLSPLCFSVYLIHEHKVIRNKYIAGQFERFLDYPTKEMVISITITVISIFCIGIFIDFFRECLFKILRLKKLFSFIDKN
;
A
#
# COMPACT_ATOMS: atom_id res chain seq x y z
N MET A 1 1.87 18.62 -34.09
CA MET A 1 1.44 18.82 -32.69
C MET A 1 2.21 17.84 -31.84
N GLN A 2 3.32 18.29 -31.25
CA GLN A 2 4.28 17.49 -30.48
C GLN A 2 3.58 16.80 -29.30
N ILE A 3 3.44 15.49 -29.40
CA ILE A 3 3.27 14.62 -28.24
C ILE A 3 4.66 14.56 -27.63
N ASP A 4 4.86 15.21 -26.49
CA ASP A 4 6.12 15.19 -25.74
C ASP A 4 6.54 13.74 -25.48
N LEU A 5 7.47 13.27 -26.31
CA LEU A 5 8.22 12.04 -26.19
C LEU A 5 9.25 12.18 -25.05
N GLU A 6 8.78 12.24 -23.82
CA GLU A 6 9.55 11.71 -22.68
C GLU A 6 9.03 10.29 -22.40
N ILE A 7 9.21 9.35 -23.35
CA ILE A 7 9.16 7.92 -23.02
C ILE A 7 10.46 7.60 -22.29
N LYS A 8 10.53 8.02 -21.03
CA LYS A 8 11.35 7.35 -20.05
C LYS A 8 10.84 5.91 -20.01
N ASN A 9 11.67 4.93 -20.38
CA ASN A 9 11.29 3.51 -20.51
C ASN A 9 10.39 3.07 -19.33
N ARG A 10 9.08 3.01 -19.58
CA ARG A 10 8.08 2.72 -18.55
C ARG A 10 8.24 1.27 -18.12
N ASN A 11 8.50 1.05 -16.84
CA ASN A 11 8.61 -0.30 -16.31
C ASN A 11 7.21 -0.88 -16.01
N TYR A 12 6.64 -1.60 -16.99
CA TYR A 12 5.33 -2.25 -16.83
C TYR A 12 5.28 -3.26 -15.69
N GLY A 13 6.41 -3.87 -15.33
CA GLY A 13 6.49 -4.77 -14.18
C GLY A 13 6.23 -4.05 -12.85
N ILE A 14 6.77 -2.84 -12.69
CA ILE A 14 6.48 -1.99 -11.52
C ILE A 14 5.00 -1.54 -11.51
N ASP A 15 4.42 -1.24 -12.66
CA ASP A 15 2.98 -0.94 -12.73
C ASP A 15 2.10 -2.15 -12.40
N LEU A 16 2.51 -3.35 -12.82
CA LEU A 16 1.82 -4.57 -12.41
C LEU A 16 1.89 -4.76 -10.89
N LEU A 17 3.05 -4.48 -10.27
CA LEU A 17 3.17 -4.53 -8.82
C LEU A 17 2.23 -3.52 -8.13
N ARG A 18 2.03 -2.31 -8.68
CA ARG A 18 1.04 -1.35 -8.14
C ARG A 18 -0.39 -1.91 -8.19
N ILE A 19 -0.74 -2.60 -9.28
CA ILE A 19 -2.06 -3.23 -9.43
C ILE A 19 -2.22 -4.35 -8.39
N ILE A 20 -1.25 -5.26 -8.31
CA ILE A 20 -1.28 -6.41 -7.39
C ILE A 20 -1.31 -5.95 -5.92
N THR A 21 -0.51 -4.96 -5.57
CA THR A 21 -0.50 -4.42 -4.20
C THR A 21 -1.83 -3.75 -3.85
N MET A 22 -2.55 -3.17 -4.82
CA MET A 22 -3.91 -2.69 -4.58
C MET A 22 -4.90 -3.83 -4.30
N PHE A 23 -4.80 -4.96 -5.03
CA PHE A 23 -5.57 -6.16 -4.71
C PHE A 23 -5.27 -6.69 -3.30
N MET A 24 -3.98 -6.75 -2.95
CA MET A 24 -3.53 -7.15 -1.61
C MET A 24 -4.09 -6.21 -0.53
N ILE A 25 -4.10 -4.89 -0.74
CA ILE A 25 -4.68 -3.92 0.21
C ILE A 25 -6.18 -4.15 0.40
N VAL A 26 -6.94 -4.35 -0.69
CA VAL A 26 -8.38 -4.68 -0.60
C VAL A 26 -8.58 -5.95 0.22
N ASN A 27 -7.73 -6.95 0.00
CA ASN A 27 -7.76 -8.20 0.73
C ASN A 27 -7.49 -8.02 2.23
N LEU A 28 -6.46 -7.25 2.61
CA LEU A 28 -6.19 -6.90 4.02
C LEU A 28 -7.42 -6.27 4.69
N HIS A 29 -8.06 -5.32 4.03
CA HIS A 29 -9.24 -4.65 4.59
C HIS A 29 -10.45 -5.57 4.67
N ILE A 30 -10.64 -6.51 3.73
CA ILE A 30 -11.68 -7.52 3.83
C ILE A 30 -11.41 -8.51 4.97
N LEU A 31 -10.17 -8.95 5.15
CA LEU A 31 -9.82 -9.88 6.23
C LEU A 31 -9.93 -9.20 7.60
N TYR A 32 -9.42 -7.98 7.72
CA TYR A 32 -9.43 -7.22 8.96
C TYR A 32 -10.79 -6.57 9.25
N HIS A 33 -11.21 -5.58 8.44
CA HIS A 33 -12.48 -4.88 8.67
C HIS A 33 -13.69 -5.77 8.41
N GLY A 34 -13.60 -6.76 7.50
CA GLY A 34 -14.69 -7.71 7.26
C GLY A 34 -15.00 -8.66 8.40
N GLY A 35 -14.20 -8.66 9.48
CA GLY A 35 -14.42 -9.44 10.69
C GLY A 35 -13.85 -10.86 10.64
N ILE A 36 -13.18 -11.26 9.56
CA ILE A 36 -12.64 -12.62 9.43
C ILE A 36 -11.51 -12.86 10.44
N LEU A 37 -10.55 -11.94 10.54
CA LEU A 37 -9.39 -12.09 11.44
C LEU A 37 -9.75 -11.97 12.93
N SER A 38 -10.82 -11.23 13.26
CA SER A 38 -11.29 -11.03 14.63
C SER A 38 -12.34 -12.04 15.07
N SER A 39 -12.82 -12.91 14.17
CA SER A 39 -13.88 -13.86 14.48
C SER A 39 -13.40 -14.97 15.40
N GLU A 40 -14.22 -15.31 16.39
CA GLU A 40 -14.00 -16.46 17.27
C GLU A 40 -14.06 -17.79 16.51
N LYS A 41 -14.69 -17.81 15.32
CA LYS A 41 -14.76 -18.99 14.45
C LYS A 41 -13.41 -19.32 13.79
N LEU A 42 -12.45 -18.38 13.79
CA LEU A 42 -11.11 -18.57 13.25
C LEU A 42 -10.14 -19.11 14.31
N TYR A 43 -10.33 -20.37 14.71
CA TYR A 43 -9.53 -20.99 15.78
C TYR A 43 -8.10 -21.31 15.35
N PHE A 44 -7.14 -21.04 16.25
CA PHE A 44 -5.71 -21.32 16.05
C PHE A 44 -5.46 -22.79 15.70
N GLY A 45 -4.58 -23.03 14.72
CA GLY A 45 -4.22 -24.36 14.24
C GLY A 45 -5.22 -24.99 13.27
N SER A 46 -6.38 -24.37 13.04
CA SER A 46 -7.33 -24.81 12.01
C SER A 46 -6.77 -24.62 10.60
N THR A 47 -7.28 -25.42 9.65
CA THR A 47 -6.96 -25.22 8.23
C THR A 47 -7.38 -23.83 7.74
N LYS A 48 -8.53 -23.31 8.19
CA LYS A 48 -9.02 -21.98 7.83
C LYS A 48 -8.10 -20.89 8.37
N PHE A 49 -7.68 -21.00 9.64
CA PHE A 49 -6.71 -20.10 10.25
C PHE A 49 -5.41 -20.04 9.45
N ASN A 50 -4.84 -21.20 9.11
CA ASN A 50 -3.59 -21.25 8.36
C ASN A 50 -3.71 -20.56 6.99
N ILE A 51 -4.79 -20.86 6.25
CA ILE A 51 -5.03 -20.27 4.93
C ILE A 51 -5.24 -18.76 5.02
N VAL A 52 -6.15 -18.30 5.90
CA VAL A 52 -6.46 -16.88 6.08
C VAL A 52 -5.21 -16.10 6.47
N TRP A 53 -4.40 -16.60 7.40
CA TRP A 53 -3.20 -15.90 7.84
C TRP A 53 -2.07 -15.93 6.80
N ILE A 54 -1.92 -16.99 5.99
CA ILE A 54 -0.99 -16.96 4.85
C ILE A 54 -1.42 -15.89 3.85
N ILE A 55 -2.72 -15.82 3.53
CA ILE A 55 -3.28 -14.81 2.64
C ILE A 55 -3.04 -13.39 3.21
N GLU A 56 -3.27 -13.20 4.51
CA GLU A 56 -3.02 -11.94 5.23
C GLU A 56 -1.55 -11.53 5.13
N ILE A 57 -0.62 -12.41 5.52
CA ILE A 57 0.83 -12.14 5.51
C ILE A 57 1.33 -11.77 4.11
N VAL A 58 0.95 -12.56 3.09
CA VAL A 58 1.31 -12.30 1.69
C VAL A 58 0.74 -10.96 1.21
N SER A 59 -0.40 -10.54 1.74
CA SER A 59 -1.02 -9.26 1.40
C SER A 59 -0.44 -8.09 2.21
N TYR A 60 0.05 -8.34 3.42
CA TYR A 60 0.51 -7.31 4.36
C TYR A 60 1.69 -6.51 3.81
N VAL A 61 2.55 -7.15 3.03
CA VAL A 61 3.69 -6.50 2.34
C VAL A 61 3.29 -5.36 1.39
N ALA A 62 2.02 -5.27 0.99
CA ALA A 62 1.55 -4.37 -0.07
C ALA A 62 1.83 -2.90 0.19
N VAL A 63 1.66 -2.43 1.42
CA VAL A 63 1.96 -1.04 1.82
C VAL A 63 3.44 -0.73 1.62
N ASN A 64 4.32 -1.65 2.05
CA ASN A 64 5.76 -1.50 1.89
C ASN A 64 6.13 -1.41 0.41
N CYS A 65 5.58 -2.31 -0.42
CA CYS A 65 5.76 -2.29 -1.86
C CYS A 65 5.31 -0.95 -2.48
N TYR A 66 4.15 -0.40 -2.10
CA TYR A 66 3.62 0.84 -2.68
C TYR A 66 4.54 2.05 -2.42
N ALA A 67 5.14 2.13 -1.23
CA ALA A 67 6.08 3.18 -0.87
C ALA A 67 7.48 2.95 -1.49
N LEU A 68 7.97 1.72 -1.52
CA LEU A 68 9.21 1.34 -2.22
C LEU A 68 9.14 1.70 -3.71
N ILE A 69 8.01 1.43 -4.36
CA ILE A 69 7.77 1.81 -5.77
C ILE A 69 7.85 3.34 -5.94
N SER A 70 7.33 4.10 -4.98
CA SER A 70 7.39 5.57 -5.01
C SER A 70 8.83 6.07 -5.02
N GLY A 71 9.72 5.49 -4.21
CA GLY A 71 11.15 5.76 -4.24
C GLY A 71 11.84 5.31 -5.53
N PHE A 72 11.60 4.06 -5.93
CA PHE A 72 12.23 3.42 -7.10
C PHE A 72 11.98 4.17 -8.40
N VAL A 73 10.75 4.66 -8.60
CA VAL A 73 10.38 5.47 -9.77
C VAL A 73 10.72 6.95 -9.53
N GLY A 74 10.52 7.44 -8.30
CA GLY A 74 10.63 8.84 -7.91
C GLY A 74 12.05 9.40 -7.97
N VAL A 75 13.06 8.59 -7.66
CA VAL A 75 14.47 9.02 -7.57
C VAL A 75 15.00 9.68 -8.86
N ASN A 76 14.52 9.22 -10.01
CA ASN A 76 14.93 9.76 -11.30
C ASN A 76 13.94 10.81 -11.82
N SER A 77 12.77 10.97 -11.21
CA SER A 77 11.70 11.86 -11.69
C SER A 77 11.90 13.30 -11.21
N LYS A 78 11.47 14.27 -12.02
CA LYS A 78 11.33 15.66 -11.56
C LYS A 78 10.09 15.76 -10.69
N ASN A 79 10.21 16.41 -9.54
CA ASN A 79 9.05 16.68 -8.68
C ASN A 79 8.16 17.70 -9.37
N LYS A 80 6.93 17.30 -9.69
CA LYS A 80 5.89 18.15 -10.26
C LYS A 80 4.82 18.38 -9.21
N TYR A 81 4.75 19.58 -8.65
CA TYR A 81 3.77 19.93 -7.62
C TYR A 81 2.33 19.83 -8.14
N SER A 82 2.11 19.95 -9.45
CA SER A 82 0.81 19.66 -10.06
C SER A 82 0.31 18.24 -9.75
N ASN A 83 1.21 17.25 -9.62
CA ASN A 83 0.83 15.85 -9.34
C ASN A 83 0.21 15.70 -7.94
N ILE A 84 0.76 16.35 -6.91
CA ILE A 84 0.20 16.24 -5.56
C ILE A 84 -1.13 16.96 -5.45
N ILE A 85 -1.31 18.08 -6.16
CA ILE A 85 -2.60 18.80 -6.21
C ILE A 85 -3.66 17.95 -6.89
N LEU A 86 -3.34 17.33 -8.04
CA LEU A 86 -4.27 16.44 -8.74
C LEU A 86 -4.61 15.21 -7.90
N LEU A 87 -3.64 14.66 -7.16
CA LEU A 87 -3.88 13.56 -6.24
C LEU A 87 -4.77 13.99 -5.08
N TRP A 88 -4.52 15.16 -4.48
CA TRP A 88 -5.35 15.73 -3.42
C TRP A 88 -6.79 15.97 -3.90
N LEU A 89 -6.98 16.55 -5.09
CA LEU A 89 -8.31 16.76 -5.68
C LEU A 89 -9.04 15.45 -5.91
N ARG A 90 -8.34 14.39 -6.31
CA ARG A 90 -8.91 13.05 -6.43
C ARG A 90 -9.37 12.52 -5.06
N VAL A 91 -8.58 12.69 -4.01
CA VAL A 91 -8.97 12.27 -2.65
C VAL A 91 -10.15 13.08 -2.14
N ALA A 92 -10.10 14.41 -2.25
CA ALA A 92 -11.17 15.31 -1.87
C ALA A 92 -12.48 15.01 -2.63
N PHE A 93 -12.38 14.69 -3.92
CA PHE A 93 -13.53 14.30 -4.73
C PHE A 93 -14.24 13.09 -4.13
N TYR A 94 -13.53 12.00 -3.84
CA TYR A 94 -14.14 10.80 -3.28
C TYR A 94 -14.62 10.99 -1.84
N SER A 95 -13.84 11.69 -1.01
CA SER A 95 -14.20 11.93 0.39
C SER A 95 -15.49 12.75 0.52
N ILE A 96 -15.66 13.78 -0.31
CA ILE A 96 -16.87 14.60 -0.33
C ILE A 96 -18.04 13.87 -0.99
N LEU A 97 -17.82 13.31 -2.19
CA LEU A 97 -18.89 12.70 -2.98
C LEU A 97 -19.56 11.54 -2.25
N ILE A 98 -18.77 10.65 -1.66
CA ILE A 98 -19.30 9.48 -0.94
C ILE A 98 -20.09 9.93 0.29
N TYR A 99 -19.58 10.91 1.05
CA TYR A 99 -20.30 11.45 2.21
C TYR A 99 -21.64 12.08 1.82
N LEU A 100 -21.67 12.92 0.77
CA LEU A 100 -22.90 13.57 0.32
C LEU A 100 -23.94 12.57 -0.23
N ILE A 101 -23.49 11.57 -0.99
CA ILE A 101 -24.37 10.50 -1.46
C ILE A 101 -24.95 9.73 -0.26
N ALA A 102 -24.13 9.41 0.73
CA ALA A 102 -24.59 8.72 1.93
C ALA A 102 -25.62 9.53 2.72
N CYS A 103 -25.44 10.86 2.82
CA CYS A 103 -26.43 11.75 3.43
C CYS A 103 -27.75 11.73 2.65
N LYS A 104 -27.68 11.86 1.32
CA LYS A 104 -28.87 11.84 0.46
C LYS A 104 -29.63 10.52 0.52
N CYS A 105 -28.92 9.40 0.66
CA CYS A 105 -29.52 8.08 0.79
C CYS A 105 -29.97 7.74 2.23
N GLY A 106 -29.84 8.67 3.19
CA GLY A 106 -30.22 8.44 4.59
C GLY A 106 -29.33 7.42 5.32
N VAL A 107 -28.13 7.15 4.82
CA VAL A 107 -27.17 6.22 5.46
C VAL A 107 -26.48 6.86 6.65
N VAL A 108 -26.24 8.18 6.58
CA VAL A 108 -25.64 9.00 7.63
C VAL A 108 -26.40 10.33 7.66
N GLU A 109 -26.58 10.91 8.84
CA GLU A 109 -27.14 12.26 8.94
C GLU A 109 -26.12 13.31 8.47
N TYR A 110 -26.62 14.34 7.80
CA TYR A 110 -25.78 15.45 7.39
C TYR A 110 -25.36 16.27 8.62
N ASP A 111 -24.06 16.48 8.76
CA ASP A 111 -23.45 17.33 9.77
C ASP A 111 -22.39 18.22 9.10
N TYR A 112 -22.50 19.52 9.34
CA TYR A 112 -21.63 20.51 8.72
C TYR A 112 -20.16 20.33 9.15
N ASN A 113 -19.91 20.04 10.43
CA ASN A 113 -18.54 19.85 10.91
C ASN A 113 -17.89 18.62 10.25
N THR A 114 -18.64 17.51 10.19
CA THR A 114 -18.24 16.29 9.49
C THR A 114 -17.98 16.56 8.01
N PHE A 115 -18.86 17.30 7.32
CA PHE A 115 -18.65 17.70 5.93
C PHE A 115 -17.32 18.43 5.73
N ILE A 116 -17.02 19.43 6.56
CA ILE A 116 -15.74 20.16 6.49
C ILE A 116 -14.54 19.22 6.67
N THR A 117 -14.63 18.23 7.58
CA THR A 117 -13.54 17.25 7.73
C THR A 117 -13.31 16.39 6.48
N TYR A 118 -14.35 16.16 5.67
CA TYR A 118 -14.25 15.48 4.38
C TYR A 118 -13.72 16.37 3.25
N CYS A 119 -13.90 17.69 3.34
CA CYS A 119 -13.26 18.66 2.44
C CYS A 119 -11.74 18.76 2.65
N PHE A 120 -11.26 18.51 3.87
CA PHE A 120 -9.83 18.52 4.23
C PHE A 120 -9.36 17.14 4.71
N PRO A 121 -9.33 16.13 3.81
CA PRO A 121 -9.13 14.73 4.21
C PRO A 121 -7.73 14.46 4.80
N VAL A 122 -6.71 15.24 4.42
CA VAL A 122 -5.35 15.16 4.95
C VAL A 122 -5.28 15.64 6.39
N LEU A 123 -5.81 16.84 6.68
CA LEU A 123 -5.78 17.44 8.02
C LEU A 123 -6.55 16.57 9.05
N ASN A 124 -7.56 15.84 8.58
CA ASN A 124 -8.42 15.00 9.42
C ASN A 124 -8.07 13.50 9.34
N THR A 125 -6.94 13.15 8.74
CA THR A 125 -6.45 11.76 8.59
C THR A 125 -7.53 10.78 8.11
N LYS A 126 -8.38 11.21 7.16
CA LYS A 126 -9.47 10.35 6.63
C LYS A 126 -8.92 9.10 5.94
N TYR A 127 -7.73 9.24 5.37
CA TYR A 127 -6.96 8.17 4.75
C TYR A 127 -5.52 8.24 5.26
N TRP A 128 -5.15 7.34 6.16
CA TRP A 128 -3.86 7.38 6.84
C TRP A 128 -2.69 7.35 5.84
N TYR A 129 -2.76 6.47 4.82
CA TYR A 129 -1.67 6.29 3.86
C TYR A 129 -1.50 7.55 3.01
N PHE A 130 -2.60 8.10 2.50
CA PHE A 130 -2.56 9.33 1.72
C PHE A 130 -2.03 10.51 2.55
N THR A 131 -2.43 10.61 3.82
CA THR A 131 -1.97 11.67 4.74
C THR A 131 -0.45 11.58 4.94
N ALA A 132 0.07 10.37 5.18
CA ALA A 132 1.50 10.13 5.30
C ALA A 132 2.26 10.39 3.99
N TYR A 133 1.70 9.95 2.85
CA TYR A 133 2.28 10.19 1.53
C TYR A 133 2.30 11.67 1.15
N PHE A 134 1.26 12.43 1.52
CA PHE A 134 1.18 13.86 1.29
C PHE A 134 2.35 14.58 1.96
N CYS A 135 2.66 14.25 3.21
CA CYS A 135 3.86 14.73 3.89
C CYS A 135 5.13 14.29 3.15
N LEU A 136 5.29 13.00 2.86
CA LEU A 136 6.45 12.47 2.14
C LEU A 136 6.72 13.23 0.83
N PHE A 137 5.69 13.55 0.06
CA PHE A 137 5.80 14.25 -1.23
C PHE A 137 6.61 15.55 -1.11
N PHE A 138 6.36 16.36 -0.07
CA PHE A 138 7.10 17.61 0.15
C PHE A 138 8.55 17.38 0.58
N PHE A 139 8.88 16.22 1.16
CA PHE A 139 10.26 15.84 1.49
C PHE A 139 10.99 15.16 0.32
N MET A 140 10.28 14.63 -0.68
CA MET A 140 10.90 13.95 -1.84
C MET A 140 12.01 14.77 -2.54
N PRO A 141 11.90 16.11 -2.74
CA PRO A 141 12.99 16.90 -3.30
C PRO A 141 14.29 16.79 -2.49
N ILE A 142 14.21 16.95 -1.18
CA ILE A 142 15.36 16.89 -0.27
C ILE A 142 15.94 15.46 -0.27
N LEU A 143 15.08 14.45 -0.18
CA LEU A 143 15.49 13.05 -0.24
C LEU A 143 16.17 12.72 -1.58
N ASN A 144 15.67 13.24 -2.69
CA ASN A 144 16.26 13.05 -4.02
C ASN A 144 17.62 13.72 -4.14
N VAL A 145 17.81 14.92 -3.58
CA VAL A 145 19.14 15.58 -3.53
C VAL A 145 20.15 14.69 -2.81
N GLY A 146 19.78 14.16 -1.63
CA GLY A 146 20.64 13.22 -0.90
C GLY A 146 20.90 11.94 -1.70
N LEU A 147 19.84 11.34 -2.25
CA LEU A 147 19.95 10.15 -3.09
C LEU A 147 20.89 10.38 -4.27
N GLN A 148 20.82 11.52 -4.97
CA GLN A 148 21.59 11.79 -6.18
C GLN A 148 23.04 12.20 -5.90
N ASN A 149 23.29 13.02 -4.88
CA ASN A 149 24.61 13.62 -4.67
C ASN A 149 25.53 12.85 -3.73
N LEU A 150 25.00 11.99 -2.85
CA LEU A 150 25.84 11.17 -1.98
C LEU A 150 26.61 10.09 -2.77
N LYS A 151 27.84 9.81 -2.32
CA LYS A 151 28.63 8.69 -2.84
C LYS A 151 27.93 7.36 -2.51
N TYR A 152 28.14 6.35 -3.35
CA TYR A 152 27.52 5.02 -3.17
C TYR A 152 27.76 4.46 -1.77
N GLU A 153 28.99 4.53 -1.27
CA GLU A 153 29.35 3.98 0.05
C GLU A 153 28.65 4.71 1.20
N GLN A 154 28.55 6.04 1.12
CA GLN A 154 27.85 6.86 2.12
C GLN A 154 26.36 6.51 2.15
N LEU A 155 25.73 6.43 0.98
CA LEU A 155 24.31 6.11 0.88
C LEU A 155 24.00 4.66 1.27
N ARG A 156 24.87 3.70 0.88
CA ARG A 156 24.79 2.30 1.32
C ARG A 156 24.85 2.20 2.84
N ASN A 157 25.85 2.82 3.47
CA ASN A 157 26.03 2.77 4.91
C ASN A 157 24.86 3.46 5.64
N ALA A 158 24.38 4.59 5.14
CA ALA A 158 23.21 5.27 5.68
C ALA A 158 21.95 4.39 5.65
N ILE A 159 21.69 3.70 4.53
CA ILE A 159 20.54 2.79 4.41
C ILE A 159 20.66 1.60 5.35
N ILE A 160 21.86 0.99 5.47
CA ILE A 160 22.09 -0.10 6.43
C ILE A 160 21.80 0.38 7.85
N MET A 161 22.31 1.55 8.24
CA MET A 161 22.06 2.13 9.57
C MET A 161 20.57 2.43 9.79
N ILE A 162 19.87 2.96 8.80
CA ILE A 162 18.43 3.18 8.88
C ILE A 162 17.71 1.85 9.13
N ILE A 163 17.99 0.81 8.34
CA ILE A 163 17.37 -0.52 8.51
C ILE A 163 17.64 -1.09 9.90
N ILE A 164 18.87 -0.95 10.41
CA ILE A 164 19.21 -1.37 11.78
C ILE A 164 18.31 -0.63 12.78
N VAL A 165 18.22 0.70 12.68
CA VAL A 165 17.48 1.54 13.62
C VAL A 165 15.99 1.32 13.55
N VAL A 166 15.38 1.23 12.36
CA VAL A 166 13.91 1.22 12.24
C VAL A 166 13.30 -0.18 12.09
N SER A 167 14.10 -1.20 11.84
CA SER A 167 13.62 -2.59 11.69
C SER A 167 14.26 -3.56 12.66
N ILE A 168 15.59 -3.54 12.83
CA ILE A 168 16.28 -4.54 13.66
C ILE A 168 16.17 -4.21 15.16
N LEU A 169 16.50 -2.98 15.57
CA LEU A 169 16.43 -2.58 16.99
C LEU A 169 14.99 -2.66 17.55
N PRO A 170 13.93 -2.21 16.85
CA PRO A 170 12.56 -2.32 17.34
C PRO A 170 12.10 -3.78 17.47
N PHE A 171 12.59 -4.66 16.59
CA PHE A 171 12.32 -6.10 16.69
C PHE A 171 13.01 -6.73 17.91
N ILE A 172 14.28 -6.41 18.16
CA ILE A 172 15.02 -6.90 19.34
C ILE A 172 14.38 -6.38 20.65
N TYR A 173 13.99 -5.10 20.67
CA TYR A 173 13.31 -4.49 21.80
C TYR A 173 11.86 -4.99 21.98
N ALA A 174 11.27 -5.55 20.92
CA ALA A 174 9.86 -5.94 20.87
C ALA A 174 8.90 -4.76 21.08
N GLY A 175 9.15 -3.65 20.39
CA GLY A 175 8.31 -2.44 20.50
C GLY A 175 8.76 -1.31 19.58
N ASP A 176 7.88 -0.32 19.41
CA ASP A 176 8.10 0.84 18.55
C ASP A 176 8.90 1.95 19.24
N VAL A 177 10.18 1.70 19.49
CA VAL A 177 11.10 2.61 20.22
C VAL A 177 11.27 3.96 19.54
N PHE A 178 11.22 3.98 18.21
CA PHE A 178 11.45 5.18 17.39
C PHE A 178 10.15 5.79 16.85
N HIS A 179 9.00 5.43 17.43
CA HIS A 179 7.69 6.00 17.12
C HIS A 179 7.32 6.02 15.63
N CYS A 180 7.67 4.95 14.90
CA CYS A 180 7.30 4.74 13.50
C CYS A 180 5.82 4.31 13.34
N LYS A 181 5.05 4.22 14.43
CA LYS A 181 3.66 3.78 14.52
C LYS A 181 3.43 2.42 13.86
N ASN A 182 4.31 1.45 14.12
CA ASN A 182 4.29 0.13 13.45
C ASN A 182 4.24 0.21 11.90
N GLY A 183 4.80 1.28 11.32
CA GLY A 183 4.81 1.54 9.88
C GLY A 183 3.70 2.44 9.36
N TYR A 184 2.71 2.79 10.19
CA TYR A 184 1.64 3.73 9.85
C TYR A 184 2.07 5.20 10.02
N SER A 185 3.23 5.56 9.47
CA SER A 185 3.81 6.91 9.61
C SER A 185 4.50 7.38 8.33
N PHE A 186 4.55 8.70 8.13
CA PHE A 186 5.29 9.28 7.02
C PHE A 186 6.81 9.01 7.12
N VAL A 187 7.34 8.88 8.34
CA VAL A 187 8.75 8.51 8.60
C VAL A 187 9.06 7.14 8.00
N TRP A 188 8.19 6.15 8.23
CA TRP A 188 8.34 4.83 7.61
C TRP A 188 8.27 4.92 6.08
N LEU A 189 7.33 5.72 5.53
CA LEU A 189 7.27 5.92 4.08
C LEU A 189 8.53 6.61 3.53
N MET A 190 9.17 7.52 4.28
CA MET A 190 10.46 8.12 3.91
C MET A 190 11.58 7.08 3.87
N VAL A 191 11.65 6.17 4.84
CA VAL A 191 12.62 5.07 4.85
C VAL A 191 12.44 4.20 3.62
N LEU A 192 11.22 3.76 3.34
CA LEU A 192 10.92 2.94 2.16
C LEU A 192 11.20 3.70 0.86
N TYR A 193 10.92 4.99 0.80
CA TYR A 193 11.25 5.83 -0.34
C TYR A 193 12.78 5.87 -0.58
N LEU A 194 13.59 6.05 0.47
CA LEU A 194 15.05 6.04 0.37
C LEU A 194 15.59 4.69 -0.10
N ILE A 195 15.08 3.58 0.45
CA ILE A 195 15.47 2.22 0.05
C ILE A 195 15.11 1.97 -1.42
N GLY A 196 13.86 2.26 -1.80
CA GLY A 196 13.40 2.11 -3.19
C GLY A 196 14.22 2.97 -4.15
N GLY A 197 14.47 4.23 -3.78
CA GLY A 197 15.27 5.17 -4.56
C GLY A 197 16.72 4.74 -4.72
N PHE A 198 17.34 4.16 -3.68
CA PHE A 198 18.69 3.60 -3.77
C PHE A 198 18.77 2.40 -4.72
N ILE A 199 17.79 1.49 -4.66
CA ILE A 199 17.68 0.36 -5.58
C ILE A 199 17.54 0.87 -7.02
N GLY A 200 16.68 1.87 -7.24
CA GLY A 200 16.44 2.48 -8.55
C GLY A 200 17.63 3.26 -9.10
N LYS A 201 18.33 4.05 -8.27
CA LYS A 201 19.49 4.85 -8.67
C LYS A 201 20.64 3.98 -9.16
N TYR A 202 20.99 2.93 -8.42
CA TYR A 202 22.14 2.08 -8.74
C TYR A 202 21.77 0.82 -9.53
N ASN A 203 20.53 0.72 -10.02
CA ASN A 203 20.01 -0.46 -10.72
C ASN A 203 20.34 -1.77 -9.98
N LEU A 204 20.24 -1.76 -8.64
CA LEU A 204 20.61 -2.91 -7.81
C LEU A 204 19.72 -4.11 -8.10
N ASN A 205 18.53 -3.87 -8.66
CA ASN A 205 17.67 -4.91 -9.15
C ASN A 205 18.39 -5.85 -10.11
N ILE A 206 19.27 -5.37 -11.01
CA ILE A 206 19.98 -6.20 -11.99
C ILE A 206 20.92 -7.22 -11.33
N LYS A 207 21.45 -6.93 -10.13
CA LYS A 207 22.45 -7.77 -9.44
C LYS A 207 21.90 -9.10 -8.92
N PHE A 208 20.59 -9.18 -8.69
CA PHE A 208 19.97 -10.37 -8.10
C PHE A 208 19.25 -11.21 -9.17
N SER A 209 19.13 -12.53 -8.99
CA SER A 209 18.32 -13.35 -9.90
C SER A 209 16.82 -13.28 -9.53
N LYS A 210 15.92 -13.59 -10.47
CA LYS A 210 14.47 -13.67 -10.19
C LYS A 210 14.15 -14.78 -9.18
N ILE A 211 14.82 -15.93 -9.32
CA ILE A 211 14.66 -17.10 -8.45
C ILE A 211 15.07 -16.76 -7.02
N LEU A 212 16.22 -16.09 -6.83
CA LEU A 212 16.68 -15.70 -5.50
C LEU A 212 15.69 -14.77 -4.80
N MET A 213 15.11 -13.79 -5.51
CA MET A 213 14.10 -12.90 -4.91
C MET A 213 12.80 -13.61 -4.60
N LEU A 214 12.38 -14.58 -5.43
CA LEU A 214 11.23 -15.42 -5.13
C LEU A 214 11.47 -16.28 -3.87
N LEU A 215 12.64 -16.92 -3.78
CA LEU A 215 13.02 -17.70 -2.60
C LEU A 215 13.10 -16.83 -1.34
N LEU A 216 13.69 -15.63 -1.43
CA LEU A 216 13.73 -14.68 -0.32
C LEU A 216 12.32 -14.33 0.16
N PHE A 217 11.40 -14.01 -0.76
CA PHE A 217 10.01 -13.73 -0.42
C PHE A 217 9.34 -14.92 0.28
N ILE A 218 9.49 -16.14 -0.26
CA ILE A 218 8.92 -17.35 0.34
C ILE A 218 9.48 -17.62 1.75
N VAL A 219 10.79 -17.46 1.94
CA VAL A 219 11.44 -17.62 3.24
C VAL A 219 10.94 -16.58 4.24
N CYS A 220 10.82 -15.31 3.85
CA CYS A 220 10.27 -14.27 4.71
C CYS A 220 8.83 -14.56 5.13
N VAL A 221 7.96 -14.96 4.19
CA VAL A 221 6.58 -15.36 4.50
C VAL A 221 6.54 -16.56 5.45
N ALA A 222 7.41 -17.55 5.27
CA ALA A 222 7.50 -18.70 6.16
C ALA A 222 7.95 -18.32 7.58
N LEU A 223 8.93 -17.41 7.71
CA LEU A 223 9.38 -16.89 9.01
C LEU A 223 8.29 -16.06 9.70
N GLU A 224 7.57 -15.24 8.93
CA GLU A 224 6.43 -14.44 9.40
C GLU A 224 5.33 -15.35 9.95
N PHE A 225 4.95 -16.37 9.18
CA PHE A 225 3.97 -17.35 9.58
C PHE A 225 4.42 -18.16 10.81
N GLY A 226 5.70 -18.56 10.86
CA GLY A 226 6.29 -19.22 12.03
C GLY A 226 6.24 -18.37 13.28
N SER A 227 6.57 -17.07 13.18
CA SER A 227 6.50 -16.12 14.30
C SER A 227 5.08 -15.90 14.80
N LEU A 228 4.10 -15.86 13.88
CA LEU A 228 2.68 -15.79 14.21
C LEU A 228 2.25 -17.05 14.96
N TYR A 229 2.67 -18.23 14.50
CA TYR A 229 2.34 -19.49 15.13
C TYR A 229 2.90 -19.58 16.54
N LEU A 230 4.17 -19.15 16.71
CA LEU A 230 4.82 -19.05 18.01
C LEU A 230 4.09 -18.08 18.94
N THR A 231 3.70 -16.90 18.44
CA THR A 231 2.98 -15.90 19.22
C THR A 231 1.64 -16.43 19.75
N ASN A 232 0.86 -17.09 18.89
CA ASN A 232 -0.42 -17.68 19.29
C ASN A 232 -0.24 -18.88 20.24
N TYR A 233 0.78 -19.71 20.02
CA TYR A 233 1.12 -20.81 20.93
C TYR A 233 1.50 -20.30 22.33
N MET A 234 2.32 -19.24 22.41
CA MET A 234 2.70 -18.61 23.68
C MET A 234 1.48 -17.99 24.39
N LYS A 235 0.57 -17.37 23.64
CA LYS A 235 -0.70 -16.87 24.18
C LYS A 235 -1.54 -17.98 24.80
N LEU A 236 -1.64 -19.15 24.15
CA LEU A 236 -2.33 -20.32 24.70
C LEU A 236 -1.65 -20.88 25.96
N LYS A 237 -0.34 -20.67 26.12
CA LYS A 237 0.41 -21.00 27.35
C LYS A 237 0.28 -19.95 28.46
N GLY A 238 -0.55 -18.92 28.28
CA GLY A 238 -0.78 -17.87 29.27
C GLY A 238 0.22 -16.70 29.19
N VAL A 239 1.07 -16.65 28.16
CA VAL A 239 1.97 -15.50 27.93
C VAL A 239 1.24 -14.46 27.07
N GLU A 240 0.49 -13.57 27.73
CA GLU A 240 -0.40 -12.62 27.05
C GLU A 240 0.33 -11.50 26.27
N ASN A 241 1.60 -11.25 26.58
CA ASN A 241 2.40 -10.15 26.03
C ASN A 241 3.63 -10.62 25.24
N PHE A 242 3.52 -11.70 24.46
CA PHE A 242 4.59 -12.09 23.55
C PHE A 242 4.67 -11.10 22.38
N LYS A 243 5.65 -10.18 22.42
CA LYS A 243 5.75 -9.03 21.50
C LYS A 243 6.59 -9.29 20.24
N TYR A 244 7.22 -10.46 20.11
CA TYR A 244 8.15 -10.79 19.03
C TYR A 244 7.44 -11.37 17.80
N THR A 245 6.58 -10.57 17.16
CA THR A 245 5.96 -10.93 15.88
C THR A 245 6.73 -10.32 14.71
N LEU A 246 6.94 -11.11 13.66
CA LEU A 246 7.47 -10.62 12.38
C LEU A 246 6.35 -10.09 11.46
N VAL A 247 5.07 -10.28 11.83
CA VAL A 247 3.92 -9.74 11.10
C VAL A 247 3.71 -8.27 11.48
N SER A 248 4.61 -7.41 11.03
CA SER A 248 4.59 -5.96 11.23
C SER A 248 5.29 -5.28 10.05
N TYR A 249 4.81 -4.12 9.61
CA TYR A 249 5.39 -3.42 8.44
C TYR A 249 6.87 -3.09 8.62
N THR A 250 7.27 -2.76 9.85
CA THR A 250 8.63 -2.38 10.19
C THR A 250 9.54 -3.59 10.43
N SER A 251 9.01 -4.82 10.47
CA SER A 251 9.84 -6.00 10.73
C SER A 251 10.88 -6.21 9.62
N PRO A 252 12.06 -6.78 9.95
CA PRO A 252 13.09 -7.04 8.94
C PRO A 252 12.61 -7.93 7.80
N THR A 253 11.81 -8.98 8.10
CA THR A 253 11.30 -9.89 7.07
C THR A 253 10.26 -9.22 6.18
N MET A 254 9.37 -8.39 6.74
CA MET A 254 8.34 -7.69 5.96
C MET A 254 8.95 -6.63 5.04
N LEU A 255 10.02 -5.96 5.49
CA LEU A 255 10.82 -5.08 4.66
C LEU A 255 11.51 -5.86 3.52
N LEU A 256 12.16 -6.98 3.82
CA LEU A 256 12.83 -7.83 2.84
C LEU A 256 11.85 -8.41 1.82
N SER A 257 10.66 -8.83 2.24
CA SER A 257 9.55 -9.24 1.37
C SER A 257 9.20 -8.15 0.36
N GLY A 258 9.08 -6.90 0.82
CA GLY A 258 8.79 -5.75 -0.05
C GLY A 258 9.89 -5.48 -1.06
N ILE A 259 11.16 -5.53 -0.63
CA ILE A 259 12.33 -5.37 -1.52
C ILE A 259 12.36 -6.51 -2.55
N ALA A 260 12.12 -7.75 -2.12
CA ALA A 260 12.11 -8.91 -2.98
C ALA A 260 11.05 -8.79 -4.09
N LEU A 261 9.81 -8.42 -3.74
CA LEU A 261 8.74 -8.19 -4.70
C LEU A 261 9.06 -7.03 -5.65
N LEU A 262 9.54 -5.89 -5.14
CA LEU A 262 9.96 -4.77 -5.98
C LEU A 262 10.98 -5.21 -7.03
N VAL A 263 12.05 -5.88 -6.60
CA VAL A 263 13.13 -6.33 -7.49
C VAL A 263 12.64 -7.37 -8.47
N LEU A 264 11.84 -8.35 -8.03
CA LEU A 264 11.25 -9.38 -8.88
C LEU A 264 10.39 -8.77 -9.99
N PHE A 265 9.45 -7.90 -9.63
CA PHE A 265 8.54 -7.26 -10.56
C PHE A 265 9.23 -6.28 -11.49
N SER A 266 10.28 -5.57 -11.03
CA SER A 266 11.07 -4.66 -11.88
C SER A 266 11.70 -5.33 -13.10
N LYS A 267 11.84 -6.67 -13.09
CA LYS A 267 12.45 -7.48 -14.15
C LYS A 267 11.45 -8.11 -15.11
N LEU A 268 10.15 -7.97 -14.87
CA LEU A 268 9.14 -8.59 -15.70
C LEU A 268 9.02 -7.83 -17.03
N LYS A 269 9.08 -8.58 -18.13
CA LYS A 269 8.82 -8.07 -19.49
C LYS A 269 7.42 -8.52 -19.87
N LEU A 270 6.49 -7.58 -19.98
CA LEU A 270 5.04 -7.88 -20.04
C LEU A 270 4.42 -7.72 -21.43
N GLY A 271 5.22 -7.55 -22.49
CA GLY A 271 4.75 -7.58 -23.89
C GLY A 271 3.43 -6.85 -24.13
N PHE A 272 2.44 -7.55 -24.69
CA PHE A 272 1.11 -7.01 -25.00
C PHE A 272 0.29 -6.59 -23.77
N LEU A 273 0.50 -7.22 -22.61
CA LEU A 273 -0.19 -6.89 -21.35
C LEU A 273 0.18 -5.49 -20.84
N GLY A 274 1.31 -4.92 -21.30
CA GLY A 274 1.74 -3.57 -20.96
C GLY A 274 0.66 -2.52 -21.22
N LYS A 275 -0.13 -2.65 -22.30
CA LYS A 275 -1.23 -1.71 -22.59
C LYS A 275 -2.32 -1.73 -21.51
N ILE A 276 -2.78 -2.92 -21.13
CA ILE A 276 -3.81 -3.10 -20.09
C ILE A 276 -3.30 -2.57 -18.74
N ILE A 277 -2.07 -2.93 -18.38
CA ILE A 277 -1.43 -2.48 -17.14
C ILE A 277 -1.29 -0.95 -17.11
N SER A 278 -0.92 -0.36 -18.24
CA SER A 278 -0.74 1.10 -18.36
C SER A 278 -2.04 1.88 -18.14
N PHE A 279 -3.16 1.26 -18.52
CA PHE A 279 -4.51 1.78 -18.35
C PHE A 279 -5.02 1.62 -16.91
N LEU A 280 -4.80 0.45 -16.29
CA LEU A 280 -5.29 0.14 -14.95
C LEU A 280 -4.49 0.85 -13.84
N SER A 281 -3.16 0.87 -13.95
CA SER A 281 -2.26 1.37 -12.89
C SER A 281 -2.65 2.77 -12.34
N PRO A 282 -2.97 3.79 -13.19
CA PRO A 282 -3.38 5.10 -12.71
C PRO A 282 -4.71 5.14 -11.95
N LEU A 283 -5.58 4.13 -12.11
CA LEU A 283 -6.91 4.04 -11.51
C LEU A 283 -6.89 3.32 -10.15
N CYS A 284 -5.92 2.45 -9.92
CA CYS A 284 -5.86 1.58 -8.75
C CYS A 284 -5.93 2.34 -7.42
N PHE A 285 -5.30 3.51 -7.29
CA PHE A 285 -5.32 4.25 -6.03
C PHE A 285 -6.73 4.63 -5.57
N SER A 286 -7.67 4.88 -6.50
CA SER A 286 -9.04 5.22 -6.14
C SER A 286 -9.84 4.04 -5.61
N VAL A 287 -9.44 2.80 -5.91
CA VAL A 287 -10.03 1.61 -5.30
C VAL A 287 -9.90 1.72 -3.78
N TYR A 288 -8.70 2.04 -3.28
CA TYR A 288 -8.44 2.34 -1.86
C TYR A 288 -9.35 3.44 -1.32
N LEU A 289 -9.44 4.58 -2.02
CA LEU A 289 -10.26 5.71 -1.57
C LEU A 289 -11.74 5.35 -1.40
N ILE A 290 -12.27 4.50 -2.29
CA ILE A 290 -13.69 4.14 -2.30
C ILE A 290 -14.01 3.15 -1.18
N HIS A 291 -13.34 1.99 -1.13
CA HIS A 291 -13.70 0.94 -0.17
C HIS A 291 -13.28 1.27 1.27
N GLU A 292 -12.18 2.03 1.44
CA GLU A 292 -11.69 2.44 2.75
C GLU A 292 -12.38 3.71 3.26
N HIS A 293 -13.25 4.34 2.47
CA HIS A 293 -14.05 5.46 2.95
C HIS A 293 -14.85 5.04 4.18
N LYS A 294 -14.73 5.75 5.31
CA LYS A 294 -15.32 5.38 6.61
C LYS A 294 -16.80 4.97 6.52
N VAL A 295 -17.60 5.69 5.74
CA VAL A 295 -19.03 5.37 5.55
C VAL A 295 -19.21 4.03 4.83
N ILE A 296 -18.46 3.78 3.75
CA ILE A 296 -18.54 2.53 2.98
C ILE A 296 -18.06 1.38 3.83
N ARG A 297 -16.89 1.52 4.44
CA ARG A 297 -16.29 0.52 5.31
C ARG A 297 -17.23 0.14 6.45
N ASN A 298 -17.74 1.12 7.20
CA ASN A 298 -18.60 0.85 8.35
C ASN A 298 -19.95 0.23 7.96
N LYS A 299 -20.53 0.62 6.82
CA LYS A 299 -21.85 0.12 6.41
C LYS A 299 -21.80 -1.22 5.69
N TYR A 300 -20.85 -1.40 4.78
CA TYR A 300 -20.86 -2.49 3.80
C TYR A 300 -19.72 -3.50 3.97
N ILE A 301 -18.70 -3.20 4.77
CA ILE A 301 -17.55 -4.10 4.96
C ILE A 301 -17.51 -4.61 6.40
N ALA A 302 -17.64 -3.74 7.39
CA ALA A 302 -17.48 -4.04 8.80
C ALA A 302 -18.27 -5.28 9.24
N GLY A 303 -17.57 -6.37 9.59
CA GLY A 303 -18.15 -7.64 10.04
C GLY A 303 -18.92 -8.45 8.98
N GLN A 304 -19.12 -7.94 7.77
CA GLN A 304 -20.00 -8.56 6.76
C GLN A 304 -19.45 -9.85 6.16
N PHE A 305 -18.16 -10.10 6.33
CA PHE A 305 -17.44 -11.22 5.72
C PHE A 305 -17.07 -12.32 6.72
N GLU A 306 -17.36 -12.12 8.01
CA GLU A 306 -17.21 -13.17 9.04
C GLU A 306 -17.99 -14.44 8.66
N ARG A 307 -19.17 -14.31 8.06
CA ARG A 307 -20.00 -15.42 7.56
C ARG A 307 -19.29 -16.35 6.58
N PHE A 308 -18.21 -15.92 5.92
CA PHE A 308 -17.44 -16.80 5.03
C PHE A 308 -16.77 -17.94 5.81
N LEU A 309 -16.55 -17.77 7.11
CA LEU A 309 -16.03 -18.81 8.00
C LEU A 309 -17.04 -19.93 8.25
N ASP A 310 -18.33 -19.75 7.95
CA ASP A 310 -19.34 -20.81 8.06
C ASP A 310 -19.30 -21.76 6.85
N TYR A 311 -18.70 -21.33 5.74
CA TYR A 311 -18.58 -22.15 4.54
C TYR A 311 -17.48 -23.22 4.69
N PRO A 312 -17.52 -24.32 3.91
CA PRO A 312 -16.37 -25.20 3.81
C PRO A 312 -15.17 -24.44 3.23
N THR A 313 -13.96 -24.95 3.52
CA THR A 313 -12.70 -24.20 3.31
C THR A 313 -12.51 -23.70 1.88
N LYS A 314 -12.90 -24.50 0.88
CA LYS A 314 -12.76 -24.14 -0.54
C LYS A 314 -13.68 -22.98 -0.89
N GLU A 315 -14.94 -23.04 -0.47
CA GLU A 315 -15.96 -22.03 -0.70
C GLU A 315 -15.65 -20.73 0.03
N MET A 316 -15.05 -20.80 1.23
CA MET A 316 -14.52 -19.65 1.95
C MET A 316 -13.47 -18.90 1.11
N VAL A 317 -12.46 -19.61 0.60
CA VAL A 317 -11.39 -19.01 -0.22
C VAL A 317 -11.95 -18.42 -1.51
N ILE A 318 -12.87 -19.12 -2.18
CA ILE A 318 -13.55 -18.61 -3.37
C ILE A 318 -14.35 -17.34 -3.05
N SER A 319 -15.09 -17.32 -1.94
CA SER A 319 -15.90 -16.18 -1.52
C SER A 319 -15.05 -14.94 -1.21
N ILE A 320 -13.93 -15.12 -0.49
CA ILE A 320 -12.96 -14.05 -0.25
C ILE A 320 -12.42 -13.52 -1.58
N THR A 321 -11.97 -14.41 -2.47
CA THR A 321 -11.38 -14.06 -3.76
C THR A 321 -12.35 -13.29 -4.65
N ILE A 322 -13.60 -13.77 -4.79
CA ILE A 322 -14.64 -13.09 -5.57
C ILE A 322 -14.96 -11.71 -4.99
N THR A 323 -15.01 -11.59 -3.66
CA THR A 323 -15.28 -10.32 -2.98
C THR A 323 -14.18 -9.30 -3.25
N VAL A 324 -12.91 -9.72 -3.13
CA VAL A 324 -11.74 -8.88 -3.45
C VAL A 324 -11.77 -8.41 -4.90
N ILE A 325 -12.00 -9.34 -5.84
CA ILE A 325 -12.08 -9.03 -7.28
C ILE A 325 -13.24 -8.06 -7.56
N SER A 326 -14.39 -8.28 -6.93
CA SER A 326 -15.58 -7.44 -7.11
C SER A 326 -15.32 -6.01 -6.64
N ILE A 327 -14.79 -5.82 -5.43
CA ILE A 327 -14.46 -4.49 -4.89
C ILE A 327 -13.43 -3.79 -5.78
N PHE A 328 -12.40 -4.51 -6.23
CA PHE A 328 -11.40 -3.96 -7.14
C PHE A 328 -12.02 -3.50 -8.47
N CYS A 329 -12.77 -4.37 -9.14
CA CYS A 329 -13.37 -4.05 -10.44
C CYS A 329 -14.40 -2.92 -10.35
N ILE A 330 -15.26 -2.91 -9.32
CA ILE A 330 -16.20 -1.82 -9.07
C ILE A 330 -15.46 -0.51 -8.85
N GLY A 331 -14.40 -0.52 -8.04
CA GLY A 331 -13.58 0.67 -7.79
C GLY A 331 -12.92 1.22 -9.06
N ILE A 332 -12.35 0.34 -9.90
CA ILE A 332 -11.77 0.71 -11.20
C ILE A 332 -12.83 1.29 -12.13
N PHE A 333 -14.00 0.67 -12.20
CA PHE A 333 -15.11 1.13 -13.05
C PHE A 333 -15.59 2.53 -12.62
N ILE A 334 -15.81 2.75 -11.33
CA ILE A 334 -16.19 4.07 -10.79
C ILE A 334 -15.11 5.11 -11.10
N ASP A 335 -13.83 4.76 -10.93
CA ASP A 335 -12.72 5.69 -11.15
C ASP A 335 -12.48 6.03 -12.61
N PHE A 336 -12.85 5.15 -13.54
CA PHE A 336 -12.82 5.45 -14.95
C PHE A 336 -13.69 6.67 -15.31
N PHE A 337 -14.90 6.78 -14.75
CA PHE A 337 -15.75 7.96 -14.97
C PHE A 337 -15.16 9.24 -14.37
N ARG A 338 -14.59 9.14 -13.17
CA ARG A 338 -13.89 10.26 -12.51
C ARG A 338 -12.71 10.74 -13.36
N GLU A 339 -11.91 9.81 -13.91
CA GLU A 339 -10.79 10.15 -14.80
C GLU A 339 -11.27 10.82 -16.09
N CYS A 340 -12.38 10.37 -16.68
CA CYS A 340 -13.00 11.05 -17.83
C CYS A 340 -13.45 12.47 -17.48
N LEU A 341 -14.12 12.66 -16.33
CA LEU A 341 -14.53 13.98 -15.85
C LEU A 341 -13.32 14.93 -15.68
N PHE A 342 -12.24 14.46 -15.04
CA PHE A 342 -11.04 15.26 -14.82
C PHE A 342 -10.33 15.65 -16.13
N LYS A 343 -10.41 14.79 -17.15
CA LYS A 343 -9.91 15.09 -18.51
C LYS A 343 -10.77 16.14 -19.20
N ILE A 344 -12.11 16.05 -19.11
CA ILE A 344 -13.04 17.05 -19.66
C ILE A 344 -12.79 18.42 -19.04
N LEU A 345 -12.62 18.47 -17.71
CA LEU A 345 -12.28 19.69 -16.96
C LEU A 345 -10.85 20.18 -17.20
N ARG A 346 -10.04 19.44 -17.96
CA ARG A 346 -8.64 19.76 -18.31
C ARG A 346 -7.78 20.10 -17.08
N LEU A 347 -8.03 19.46 -15.93
CA LEU A 347 -7.35 19.80 -14.67
C LEU A 347 -5.83 19.70 -14.77
N LYS A 348 -5.30 18.72 -15.51
CA LYS A 348 -3.84 18.60 -15.77
C LYS A 348 -3.26 19.83 -16.45
N LYS A 349 -3.99 20.40 -17.42
CA LYS A 349 -3.57 21.62 -18.12
C LYS A 349 -3.76 22.85 -17.21
N LEU A 350 -4.82 22.86 -16.40
CA LEU A 350 -5.10 23.94 -15.47
C LEU A 350 -4.00 24.11 -14.43
N PHE A 351 -3.43 23.02 -13.90
CA PHE A 351 -2.41 23.09 -12.83
C PHE A 351 -0.97 23.00 -13.33
N SER A 352 -0.73 22.88 -14.64
CA SER A 352 0.63 22.75 -15.17
C SER A 352 1.48 24.03 -15.04
N PHE A 353 0.86 25.20 -14.81
CA PHE A 353 1.60 26.44 -14.56
C PHE A 353 2.42 26.39 -13.27
N ILE A 354 2.02 25.56 -12.30
CA ILE A 354 2.69 25.43 -11.01
C ILE A 354 4.08 24.81 -11.18
N ASP A 355 4.27 23.99 -12.22
CA ASP A 355 5.54 23.32 -12.49
C ASP A 355 6.52 24.16 -13.33
N LYS A 356 6.17 25.41 -13.69
CA LYS A 356 6.97 26.28 -14.57
C LYS A 356 7.92 27.23 -13.83
N ASN A 357 7.91 27.19 -12.50
CA ASN A 357 8.85 27.88 -11.61
C ASN A 357 9.70 26.84 -10.88
#